data_AF-A0A832ZUU8-F1
#
_entry.id   AF-A0A832ZUU8-F1
#
_cell.length_a   1.000
_cell.length_b   1.000
_cell.length_c   1.000
_cell.angle_alpha   90.00
_cell.angle_beta   90.00
_cell.angle_gamma   90.00
#
_symmetry.space_group_name_H-M   'P 1'
#
loop_
_entity.id
_entity.type
_entity.pdbx_description
1 polymer ?
#
loop_
_entity_poly.entity_id
_entity_poly.type
_entity_poly.pdbx_seq_one_letter_code
_entity_poly.pdbx_strand_id
1 'polypeptide(L)' 'MGSGVTELMRILIVSDIHGSLGKVERLARIKRELTVVAGDISRCGSIEEARAVLGELVR' A
#
# COMPACT_ATOMS: atom_id res chain seq x y z
N MET A 1 -27.07 22.09 -13.35
CA MET A 1 -27.25 21.31 -12.10
C MET A 1 -26.24 20.17 -12.15
N GLY A 2 -25.08 20.35 -11.55
CA GLY A 2 -24.02 19.33 -11.56
C GLY A 2 -24.43 18.19 -10.64
N SER A 3 -24.51 16.97 -11.17
CA SER A 3 -24.63 15.74 -10.39
C SER A 3 -23.37 15.60 -9.53
N GLY A 4 -23.44 16.05 -8.28
CA GLY A 4 -22.40 15.83 -7.27
C GLY A 4 -22.37 14.36 -6.87
N VAL A 5 -21.76 13.53 -7.71
CA VAL A 5 -21.31 12.21 -7.29
C VAL A 5 -20.09 12.46 -6.42
N THR A 6 -20.22 12.34 -5.10
CA THR A 6 -19.06 12.23 -4.22
C THR A 6 -18.24 11.05 -4.70
N GLU A 7 -17.06 11.32 -5.25
CA GLU A 7 -16.14 10.28 -5.70
C GLU A 7 -15.85 9.37 -4.50
N LEU A 8 -16.18 8.08 -4.61
CA LEU A 8 -15.93 7.11 -3.55
C LEU A 8 -14.41 6.97 -3.39
N MET A 9 -13.91 7.37 -2.23
CA MET A 9 -12.50 7.24 -1.88
C MET A 9 -12.09 5.76 -1.89
N ARG A 10 -11.14 5.40 -2.75
CA ARG A 10 -10.57 4.05 -2.77
C ARG A 10 -9.41 3.95 -1.80
N ILE A 11 -9.53 3.04 -0.84
CA ILE A 11 -8.51 2.76 0.18
C ILE A 11 -7.94 1.38 -0.08
N LEU A 12 -6.62 1.26 -0.14
CA LEU A 12 -5.94 -0.03 -0.09
C LEU A 12 -5.50 -0.32 1.34
N ILE A 13 -5.91 -1.46 1.88
CA ILE A 13 -5.44 -1.94 3.19
C ILE A 13 -4.60 -3.18 2.96
N VAL A 14 -3.38 -3.20 3.50
CA VAL A 14 -2.45 -4.32 3.39
C VAL A 14 -1.95 -4.68 4.78
N SER A 15 -2.01 -5.96 5.14
CA SER A 15 -1.46 -6.48 6.40
C SER A 15 -0.31 -7.45 6.14
N ASP A 16 0.66 -7.51 7.06
CA ASP A 16 1.63 -8.61 7.18
C ASP A 16 2.42 -8.91 5.91
N ILE A 17 3.09 -7.87 5.39
CA ILE A 17 3.82 -7.90 4.12
C ILE A 17 5.08 -8.78 4.20
N HIS A 18 5.77 -8.81 5.34
CA HIS A 18 6.95 -9.67 5.56
C HIS A 18 8.00 -9.58 4.42
N GLY A 19 8.24 -8.37 3.91
CA GLY A 19 9.21 -8.14 2.83
C GLY A 19 8.82 -8.71 1.48
N SER A 20 7.54 -9.01 1.23
CA SER A 20 7.07 -9.61 -0.03
C SER A 20 7.04 -8.60 -1.19
N LEU A 21 8.20 -8.06 -1.58
CA LEU A 21 8.32 -6.93 -2.53
C LEU A 21 7.59 -7.18 -3.85
N GLY A 22 7.74 -8.35 -4.46
CA GLY A 22 7.03 -8.67 -5.71
C GLY A 22 5.50 -8.69 -5.60
N LYS A 23 4.93 -8.95 -4.42
CA LYS A 23 3.48 -8.80 -4.18
C LYS A 23 3.11 -7.33 -4.06
N VAL A 24 3.94 -6.57 -3.35
CA VAL A 24 3.76 -5.13 -3.15
C VAL A 24 3.80 -4.37 -4.48
N GLU A 25 4.74 -4.68 -5.37
CA GLU A 25 4.83 -4.11 -6.73
C GLU A 25 3.55 -4.33 -7.56
N ARG A 26 2.88 -5.48 -7.37
CA ARG A 26 1.60 -5.77 -8.03
C ARG A 26 0.47 -4.95 -7.41
N LEU A 27 0.44 -4.85 -6.07
CA LEU A 27 -0.55 -4.06 -5.34
C LEU A 27 -0.39 -2.56 -5.60
N ALA A 28 0.83 -2.09 -5.87
CA ALA A 28 1.14 -0.70 -6.18
C ALA A 28 0.41 -0.17 -7.42
N ARG A 29 -0.01 -1.07 -8.33
CA ARG A 29 -0.72 -0.71 -9.56
C ARG A 29 -2.22 -0.45 -9.36
N ILE A 30 -2.74 -0.69 -8.16
CA ILE A 30 -4.16 -0.48 -7.84
C ILE A 30 -4.40 1.02 -7.62
N LYS A 31 -5.28 1.63 -8.42
CA LYS A 31 -5.67 3.04 -8.24
C LYS A 31 -6.34 3.24 -6.88
N ARG A 32 -5.73 4.08 -6.05
CA ARG A 32 -6.11 4.32 -4.65
C ARG A 32 -5.75 5.75 -4.25
N GLU A 33 -6.43 6.24 -3.24
CA GLU A 33 -6.24 7.58 -2.68
C GLU A 33 -5.54 7.51 -1.32
N LEU A 34 -5.60 6.35 -0.66
CA LEU A 34 -4.94 6.08 0.61
C LEU A 34 -4.48 4.63 0.65
N THR A 35 -3.26 4.41 1.14
CA THR A 35 -2.76 3.10 1.52
C THR A 35 -2.63 3.05 3.04
N VAL A 36 -3.25 2.06 3.66
CA VAL A 36 -3.10 1.73 5.08
C VAL A 36 -2.30 0.44 5.17
N VAL A 37 -1.21 0.49 5.94
CA VAL A 37 -0.37 -0.68 6.22
C VAL A 37 -0.57 -1.06 7.69
N ALA A 38 -0.90 -2.33 7.92
CA ALA A 38 -1.05 -2.91 9.25
C ALA A 38 -0.08 -4.10 9.42
N GLY A 39 0.31 -4.40 10.65
CA GLY A 39 1.19 -5.53 10.94
C GLY A 39 2.60 -5.39 10.38
N ASP A 40 3.24 -6.53 10.09
CA ASP A 40 4.67 -6.59 9.87
C ASP A 40 5.07 -6.27 8.43
N ILE A 41 5.86 -5.20 8.26
CA ILE A 41 6.34 -4.75 6.94
C ILE A 41 7.54 -5.59 6.49
N SER A 42 8.46 -5.89 7.41
CA SER A 42 9.68 -6.68 7.18
C SER A 42 9.68 -7.95 8.03
N ARG A 43 10.50 -8.94 7.68
CA ARG A 43 10.50 -10.27 8.35
C ARG A 43 11.15 -10.26 9.73
N CYS A 44 12.26 -9.56 9.86
CA CYS A 44 13.10 -9.57 11.07
C CYS A 44 13.51 -8.14 11.46
N GLY A 45 12.62 -7.16 11.28
CA GLY A 45 12.90 -5.76 11.62
C GLY A 45 13.93 -5.08 10.70
N SER A 46 14.24 -5.64 9.53
CA SER A 46 15.11 -4.97 8.55
C SER A 46 14.49 -3.66 8.09
N ILE A 47 15.25 -2.57 8.26
CA ILE A 47 14.85 -1.22 7.86
C ILE A 47 14.93 -1.08 6.34
N GLU A 48 15.92 -1.71 5.70
CA GLU A 48 16.13 -1.70 4.25
C GLU A 48 14.97 -2.39 3.53
N GLU A 49 14.55 -3.55 4.04
CA GLU A 49 13.41 -4.29 3.52
C GLU A 49 12.10 -3.49 3.69
N ALA A 50 11.88 -2.92 4.88
CA ALA A 50 10.72 -2.06 5.13
C ALA A 50 10.72 -0.83 4.21
N ARG A 51 11.89 -0.20 3.98
CA ARG A 51 12.05 0.93 3.07
C ARG A 51 11.71 0.55 1.63
N ALA A 52 12.16 -0.61 1.15
CA ALA A 52 11.85 -1.07 -0.20
C ALA A 52 10.34 -1.29 -0.38
N VAL A 53 9.69 -1.95 0.58
CA VAL A 53 8.23 -2.17 0.59
C VAL A 53 7.47 -0.85 0.60
N LEU A 54 7.77 0.03 1.55
CA LEU A 54 7.08 1.32 1.68
C LEU A 54 7.32 2.22 0.46
N GLY A 55 8.53 2.17 -0.12
CA GLY A 55 8.86 2.90 -1.34
C GLY A 55 7.98 2.53 -2.53
N GLU A 56 7.58 1.27 -2.66
CA GLU A 56 6.65 0.83 -3.70
C GLU A 56 5.18 1.17 -3.39
N LEU A 57 4.79 1.25 -2.11
CA LEU A 57 3.41 1.58 -1.70
C LEU A 57 3.05 3.06 -1.76
N VAL A 58 4.05 3.95 -1.79
CA VAL A 58 3.87 5.41 -1.84
C VAL A 58 3.80 5.95 -3.28
N ARG A 59 4.12 5.11 -4.28
CA ARG A 59 3.87 5.40 -5.69
C ARG A 59 2.38 5.29 -6.01
#